data_AF-A0A1G1W2P6-F1
#
_entry.id   AF-A0A1G1W2P6-F1
#
_cell.length_a   1.000
_cell.length_b   1.000
_cell.length_c   1.000
_cell.angle_alpha   90.00
_cell.angle_beta   90.00
_cell.angle_gamma   90.00
#
_symmetry.space_group_name_H-M   'P 1'
#
loop_
_entity.id
_entity.type
_entity.pdbx_description
1 polymer ?
#
loop_
_entity_poly.entity_id
_entity_poly.type
_entity_poly.pdbx_seq_one_letter_code
_entity_poly.pdbx_strand_id
1 'polypeptide(L)' 'MTENVSDFISFHNAHILNLELSASFETVSAFAARKNIALEDLSIEKHRLPFINWRTSLSSSQI' A
#
# COMPACT_ATOMS: atom_id res chain seq x y z
N MET A 1 -16.57 -8.14 1.15
CA MET A 1 -15.89 -7.57 -0.04
C MET A 1 -14.77 -6.68 0.43
N THR A 2 -13.57 -7.27 0.59
CA THR A 2 -12.29 -6.63 0.96
C THR A 2 -11.10 -7.53 0.59
N GLU A 3 -11.33 -8.62 -0.17
CA GLU A 3 -10.33 -9.64 -0.51
C GLU A 3 -9.10 -9.00 -1.16
N ASN A 4 -9.32 -8.05 -2.09
CA ASN A 4 -8.23 -7.33 -2.76
C ASN A 4 -7.33 -6.54 -1.82
N VAL A 5 -7.87 -5.93 -0.76
CA VAL A 5 -7.06 -5.19 0.22
C VAL A 5 -6.27 -6.15 1.11
N SER A 6 -6.89 -7.24 1.55
CA SER A 6 -6.23 -8.26 2.36
C SER A 6 -5.10 -8.95 1.58
N ASP A 7 -5.35 -9.30 0.31
CA ASP A 7 -4.36 -9.90 -0.58
C ASP A 7 -3.22 -8.92 -0.86
N PHE A 8 -3.55 -7.65 -1.11
CA PHE A 8 -2.55 -6.62 -1.31
C PHE A 8 -1.64 -6.47 -0.09
N ILE A 9 -2.21 -6.37 1.11
CA ILE A 9 -1.46 -6.25 2.36
C ILE A 9 -0.57 -7.48 2.57
N SER A 10 -1.14 -8.68 2.43
CA SER A 10 -0.44 -9.94 2.67
C SER A 10 0.72 -10.12 1.69
N PHE A 11 0.46 -9.94 0.38
CA PHE A 11 1.49 -10.04 -0.64
C PHE A 11 2.57 -8.98 -0.45
N HIS A 12 2.17 -7.73 -0.17
CA HIS A 12 3.12 -6.64 0.02
C HIS A 12 4.04 -6.89 1.20
N ASN A 13 3.49 -7.22 2.37
CA ASN A 13 4.24 -7.45 3.61
C ASN A 13 5.14 -8.67 3.54
N ALA A 14 4.75 -9.73 2.82
CA ALA A 14 5.61 -10.88 2.59
C ALA A 14 6.90 -10.55 1.79
N HIS A 15 6.89 -9.44 1.04
CA HIS A 15 7.97 -9.05 0.13
C HIS A 15 8.64 -7.72 0.53
N ILE A 16 8.48 -7.29 1.78
CA ILE A 16 9.10 -6.08 2.33
C ILE A 16 9.92 -6.44 3.56
N LEU A 17 11.16 -5.93 3.59
CA LEU A 17 12.09 -6.13 4.70
C LEU A 17 12.07 -4.96 5.70
N ASN A 18 11.73 -3.75 5.24
CA ASN A 18 11.64 -2.57 6.11
C ASN A 18 10.21 -2.46 6.70
N LEU A 19 10.09 -2.60 8.02
CA LEU A 19 8.82 -2.47 8.74
C LEU A 19 8.15 -1.11 8.55
N GLU A 20 8.92 -0.04 8.32
CA GLU A 20 8.37 1.29 8.01
C GLU A 20 7.64 1.32 6.66
N LEU A 21 7.97 0.40 5.76
CA LEU A 21 7.30 0.26 4.47
C LEU A 21 6.16 -0.77 4.50
N SER A 22 5.86 -1.36 5.66
CA SER A 22 4.74 -2.30 5.79
C SER A 22 3.40 -1.64 5.44
N ALA A 23 2.50 -2.46 4.92
CA ALA A 23 1.13 -2.11 4.62
C ALA A 23 0.21 -2.53 5.77
N SER A 24 -0.68 -1.62 6.14
CA SER A 24 -1.88 -1.86 6.95
C SER A 24 -3.11 -1.39 6.18
N PHE A 25 -4.30 -1.80 6.61
CA PHE A 25 -5.56 -1.35 6.03
C PHE A 25 -5.66 0.18 5.97
N GLU A 26 -5.21 0.87 7.02
CA GLU A 26 -5.19 2.32 7.10
C GLU A 26 -4.29 2.94 6.02
N THR A 27 -3.05 2.46 5.90
CA THR A 27 -2.10 3.00 4.91
C THR A 27 -2.54 2.72 3.47
N VAL A 28 -3.10 1.55 3.21
CA VAL A 28 -3.62 1.17 1.89
C VAL A 28 -4.86 1.99 1.54
N SER A 29 -5.75 2.21 2.50
CA SER A 29 -6.94 3.06 2.32
C SER A 29 -6.56 4.51 2.06
N ALA A 30 -5.59 5.05 2.81
CA ALA A 30 -5.09 6.40 2.58
C ALA A 30 -4.44 6.55 1.19
N PHE A 31 -3.68 5.55 0.75
CA PHE A 31 -3.12 5.52 -0.60
C PHE A 31 -4.21 5.51 -1.67
N ALA A 32 -5.21 4.62 -1.53
CA ALA A 32 -6.30 4.47 -2.47
C ALA A 32 -7.13 5.76 -2.57
N ALA A 33 -7.48 6.38 -1.43
CA ALA A 33 -8.17 7.67 -1.39
C ALA A 33 -7.36 8.78 -2.08
N ARG A 34 -6.05 8.86 -1.83
CA ARG A 34 -5.16 9.83 -2.47
C ARG A 34 -5.09 9.67 -4.00
N LYS A 35 -5.21 8.43 -4.48
CA LYS A 35 -5.17 8.10 -5.91
C LYS A 35 -6.54 8.03 -6.56
N ASN A 36 -7.61 8.30 -5.80
CA ASN A 36 -9.00 8.15 -6.23
C ASN A 36 -9.28 6.74 -6.80
N ILE A 37 -8.79 5.71 -6.11
CA ILE A 37 -8.97 4.29 -6.44
C ILE A 37 -9.98 3.71 -5.44
N ALA A 38 -11.00 3.01 -5.93
CA ALA A 38 -11.88 2.24 -5.06
C ALA A 38 -11.11 1.03 -4.49
N LEU A 39 -11.35 0.66 -3.23
CA LEU A 39 -10.63 -0.45 -2.59
C LEU A 39 -10.81 -1.80 -3.33
N GLU A 40 -11.95 -1.98 -3.98
CA GLU A 40 -12.23 -3.13 -4.84
C GLU A 40 -11.41 -3.15 -6.14
N ASP A 41 -10.92 -2.00 -6.61
CA ASP A 41 -10.06 -1.90 -7.80
C ASP A 41 -8.56 -1.98 -7.46
N LEU A 42 -8.22 -2.19 -6.19
CA LEU A 42 -6.84 -2.21 -5.72
C LEU A 42 -6.11 -3.48 -6.18
N SER A 43 -5.45 -3.38 -7.34
CA SER A 43 -4.59 -4.44 -7.89
C SER A 43 -3.14 -4.37 -7.37
N ILE A 44 -2.58 -5.53 -6.99
CA ILE A 44 -1.15 -5.68 -6.63
C ILE A 44 -0.25 -5.27 -7.80
N GLU A 45 -0.51 -5.81 -8.99
CA GLU A 45 0.32 -5.58 -10.19
C GLU A 45 0.41 -4.11 -10.56
N LYS A 46 -0.72 -3.39 -10.47
CA LYS A 46 -0.79 -1.98 -10.87
C LYS A 46 -0.29 -1.04 -9.78
N HIS A 47 -0.51 -1.36 -8.50
CA HIS A 47 -0.41 -0.37 -7.43
C HIS A 47 0.66 -0.65 -6.39
N ARG A 48 1.29 -1.83 -6.35
CA ARG A 48 2.31 -2.15 -5.33
C ARG A 48 3.54 -1.25 -5.41
N LEU A 49 4.11 -1.07 -6.59
CA LEU A 49 5.28 -0.18 -6.77
C LEU A 49 4.92 1.30 -6.48
N PRO A 50 3.83 1.86 -7.01
CA PRO A 50 3.34 3.19 -6.60
C PRO A 50 3.14 3.33 -5.08
N PHE A 51 2.61 2.29 -4.41
CA PHE A 51 2.42 2.28 -2.96
C PHE A 51 3.77 2.34 -2.22
N ILE A 52 4.77 1.54 -2.62
CA ILE A 52 6.12 1.59 -2.05
C ILE A 52 6.73 2.98 -2.21
N ASN A 53 6.70 3.55 -3.42
CA ASN A 53 7.25 4.87 -3.69
C ASN A 53 6.60 5.95 -2.82
N TRP A 54 5.28 5.86 -2.61
CA TRP A 54 4.55 6.75 -1.73
C TRP A 54 4.97 6.57 -0.26
N ARG A 55 5.07 5.32 0.24
CA ARG A 55 5.54 5.04 1.61
C ARG A 55 6.96 5.55 1.84
N THR A 56 7.88 5.33 0.91
CA THR A 56 9.24 5.84 0.99
C THR A 56 9.29 7.37 1.02
N SER A 57 8.44 8.04 0.22
CA SER A 57 8.37 9.51 0.23
C SER A 57 7.88 10.08 1.57
N LEU A 58 7.01 9.34 2.27
CA LEU A 58 6.56 9.70 3.62
C LEU A 58 7.66 9.50 4.66
N SER A 59 8.38 8.37 4.62
CA SER A 59 9.48 8.11 5.55
C SER A 59 10.64 9.09 5.35
N SER A 60 10.93 9.50 4.11
CA SER A 60 11.95 10.50 3.81
C SER A 60 11.61 11.91 4.31
N SER A 61 10.33 12.19 4.59
CA SER A 61 9.91 13.50 5.15
C SER A 61 10.12 13.58 6.67
N GLN A 62 10.53 12.49 7.32
CA GLN A 62 10.81 12.43 8.75
C GLN A 62 12.31 12.57 9.10
N ILE A 63 13.15 12.96 8.14
CA ILE A 63 14.59 13.26 8.32
C ILE A 63 14.81 14.76 8.31
#